data_AF-A0A699YIF8-F1
#
_entry.id   AF-A0A699YIF8-F1
#
_cell.length_a   1.000
_cell.length_b   1.000
_cell.length_c   1.000
_cell.angle_alpha   90.00
_cell.angle_beta   90.00
_cell.angle_gamma   90.00
#
_symmetry.space_group_name_H-M   'P 1'
#
loop_
_entity.id
_entity.type
_entity.pdbx_description
1 polymer ?
#
loop_
_entity_poly.entity_id
_entity_poly.type
_entity_poly.pdbx_seq_one_letter_code
_entity_poly.pdbx_strand_id
1 'polypeptide(L)'
;MDEGVLLDTGQEVPADLVVYCTGFKQAVHIFDATVVQRLRVADDGLYLYRGILHPDVDDLAFIGCGPAQWPDAAATASTFFPTTTAGAP
;
A
#
# COMPACT_ATOMS: atom_id res chain seq x y z
N MET A 1 -19.07 -20.40 25.50
CA MET A 1 -18.71 -19.10 24.88
C MET A 1 -17.30 -19.31 24.38
N ASP A 2 -17.07 -19.19 23.08
CA ASP A 2 -15.76 -19.47 22.49
C ASP A 2 -14.84 -18.29 22.79
N GLU A 3 -13.85 -18.51 23.67
CA GLU A 3 -13.06 -17.46 24.33
C GLU A 3 -11.63 -17.36 23.74
N GLY A 4 -11.45 -17.79 22.48
CA GLY A 4 -10.13 -17.90 21.86
C GLY A 4 -10.13 -18.27 20.37
N VAL A 5 -8.95 -18.57 19.85
CA VAL A 5 -8.69 -18.95 18.45
C VAL A 5 -8.12 -20.37 18.37
N LEU A 6 -8.65 -21.17 17.44
CA LEU A 6 -8.10 -22.49 17.11
C LEU A 6 -7.07 -22.35 15.99
N LEU A 7 -5.84 -22.76 16.27
CA LEU A 7 -4.76 -22.80 15.29
C LEU A 7 -4.89 -24.05 14.40
N ASP A 8 -4.30 -24.01 13.21
CA ASP A 8 -4.26 -25.15 12.27
C ASP A 8 -3.52 -26.38 12.84
N THR A 9 -2.66 -26.15 13.83
CA THR A 9 -2.01 -27.18 14.65
C THR A 9 -2.96 -27.92 15.59
N GLY A 10 -4.21 -27.46 15.73
CA GLY A 10 -5.21 -27.99 16.65
C GLY A 10 -5.15 -27.40 18.06
N GLN A 11 -4.27 -26.44 18.32
CA GLN A 11 -4.16 -25.76 19.60
C GLN A 11 -5.18 -24.62 19.73
N GLU A 12 -5.88 -24.55 20.85
CA GLU A 12 -6.71 -23.40 21.21
C GLU A 12 -5.92 -22.39 22.04
N VAL A 13 -6.00 -21.11 21.67
CA VAL A 13 -5.34 -19.99 22.36
C VAL A 13 -6.41 -19.01 22.83
N PRO A 14 -6.56 -18.75 24.14
CA PRO A 14 -7.51 -17.75 24.63
C PRO A 14 -7.13 -16.36 24.14
N ALA A 15 -8.11 -15.60 23.64
CA ALA A 15 -7.88 -14.30 23.04
C ALA A 15 -9.11 -13.41 23.18
N ASP A 16 -8.94 -12.25 23.80
CA ASP A 16 -9.99 -11.23 23.93
C ASP A 16 -10.14 -10.37 22.66
N LEU A 17 -9.08 -10.29 21.84
CA LEU A 17 -9.02 -9.49 20.62
C LEU A 17 -8.09 -10.13 19.58
N VAL A 18 -8.52 -10.17 18.33
CA VAL A 18 -7.73 -10.60 17.18
C VAL A 18 -7.50 -9.43 16.25
N VAL A 19 -6.23 -9.16 15.92
CA VAL A 19 -5.83 -8.09 14.99
C VAL A 19 -5.28 -8.71 13.70
N TYR A 20 -5.94 -8.43 12.57
CA TYR A 20 -5.51 -8.92 11.27
C TYR A 20 -4.41 -8.02 10.68
N CYS A 21 -3.16 -8.41 10.90
CA CYS A 21 -1.98 -7.77 10.31
C CYS A 21 -1.62 -8.35 8.92
N THR A 22 -2.62 -8.71 8.10
CA THR A 22 -2.44 -9.41 6.82
C THR A 22 -2.02 -8.48 5.66
N GLY A 23 -1.65 -7.24 5.95
CA GLY A 23 -1.32 -6.23 4.95
C GLY A 23 -2.56 -5.61 4.27
N PHE A 24 -2.32 -4.95 3.14
CA PHE A 24 -3.35 -4.28 2.34
C PHE A 24 -3.27 -4.71 0.88
N LYS A 25 -4.39 -4.63 0.16
CA LYS A 25 -4.44 -4.81 -1.28
C LYS A 25 -4.59 -3.46 -1.96
N GLN A 26 -3.82 -3.22 -3.01
CA GLN A 26 -3.94 -2.00 -3.79
C GLN A 26 -5.15 -2.10 -4.71
N ALA A 27 -6.11 -1.19 -4.55
CA ALA A 27 -7.30 -1.13 -5.38
C ALA A 27 -7.45 0.26 -6.01
N VAL A 28 -7.56 0.31 -7.33
CA VAL A 28 -7.62 1.54 -8.14
C VAL A 28 -9.03 1.76 -8.70
N HIS A 29 -10.00 1.88 -7.79
CA HIS A 29 -11.42 2.04 -8.13
C HIS A 29 -11.80 3.40 -8.75
N ILE A 30 -10.85 4.35 -8.79
CA ILE A 30 -11.03 5.65 -9.44
C ILE A 30 -11.12 5.52 -10.98
N PHE A 31 -10.58 4.44 -11.55
CA PHE A 31 -10.58 4.23 -12.99
C PHE A 31 -11.74 3.32 -13.42
N ASP A 32 -12.13 3.44 -14.69
CA ASP A 32 -13.10 2.51 -15.27
C ASP A 32 -12.53 1.08 -15.36
N ALA A 33 -13.42 0.11 -15.54
CA ALA A 33 -13.04 -1.30 -15.60
C ALA A 33 -12.03 -1.61 -16.73
N THR A 34 -12.06 -0.84 -17.81
CA THR A 34 -11.16 -1.03 -18.96
C THR A 34 -9.73 -0.65 -18.59
N VAL A 35 -9.55 0.49 -17.92
CA VAL A 35 -8.25 0.96 -17.44
C VAL A 35 -7.74 0.05 -16.33
N VAL A 36 -8.59 -0.36 -15.38
CA VAL A 36 -8.21 -1.31 -14.32
C VAL A 36 -7.73 -2.65 -14.89
N GLN A 37 -8.38 -3.16 -15.94
CA GLN A 37 -7.92 -4.37 -16.64
C GLN A 37 -6.55 -4.17 -17.32
N ARG A 38 -6.32 -3.00 -17.94
CA ARG A 38 -5.03 -2.68 -18.57
C ARG A 38 -3.90 -2.48 -17.56
N LEU A 39 -4.21 -1.99 -16.36
CA LEU A 39 -3.25 -1.82 -15.27
C LEU A 39 -2.72 -3.14 -14.71
N ARG A 40 -3.41 -4.26 -14.96
CA ARG A 40 -2.97 -5.62 -14.57
C ARG A 40 -2.42 -5.66 -13.14
N VAL A 41 -3.13 -5.04 -12.21
CA VAL A 41 -2.72 -4.99 -10.80
C VAL A 41 -2.59 -6.42 -10.29
N ALA A 42 -1.38 -6.81 -9.95
CA ALA A 42 -1.07 -8.13 -9.44
C ALA A 42 -1.20 -8.14 -7.91
N ASP A 43 -1.23 -9.34 -7.31
CA ASP A 43 -1.33 -9.48 -5.85
C ASP A 43 -0.11 -8.89 -5.12
N ASP A 44 1.04 -8.82 -5.78
CA ASP A 44 2.28 -8.21 -5.29
C ASP A 44 2.45 -6.73 -5.66
N GLY A 45 1.48 -6.15 -6.37
CA GLY A 45 1.39 -4.72 -6.66
C GLY A 45 1.33 -4.36 -8.14
N LEU A 46 1.72 -3.11 -8.45
CA LEU A 46 1.76 -2.58 -9.81
C LEU A 46 3.17 -2.65 -10.40
N TYR A 47 3.26 -3.21 -11.60
CA TYR A 47 4.50 -3.29 -12.36
C TYR A 47 4.72 -2.01 -13.15
N LEU A 48 5.57 -1.14 -12.62
CA LEU A 48 5.83 0.20 -13.16
C LEU A 48 7.26 0.33 -13.68
N TYR A 49 7.41 0.86 -14.89
CA TYR A 49 8.69 1.28 -15.42
C TYR A 49 9.25 2.44 -14.58
N ARG A 50 10.48 2.24 -14.07
CA ARG A 50 11.17 3.15 -13.13
C ARG A 50 10.37 3.47 -11.85
N GLY A 51 9.40 2.62 -11.49
CA GLY A 51 8.52 2.84 -10.35
C GLY A 51 7.47 3.95 -10.55
N ILE A 52 7.27 4.44 -11.78
CA ILE A 52 6.39 5.59 -12.05
C ILE A 52 5.38 5.29 -13.18
N LEU A 53 5.82 4.74 -14.31
CA LEU A 53 5.00 4.70 -15.53
C LEU A 53 4.49 3.28 -15.81
N HIS A 54 3.21 3.15 -16.16
CA HIS A 54 2.66 1.86 -16.57
C HIS A 54 2.96 1.61 -18.07
N PRO A 55 3.51 0.45 -18.47
CA PRO A 55 3.96 0.23 -19.85
C PRO A 55 2.82 0.16 -20.86
N ASP A 56 1.62 -0.27 -20.44
CA ASP A 56 0.46 -0.48 -21.32
C ASP A 56 -0.62 0.61 -21.23
N VAL A 57 -0.43 1.62 -20.38
CA VAL A 57 -1.39 2.71 -20.16
C VAL A 57 -0.67 4.04 -20.32
N ASP A 58 -0.89 4.66 -21.46
CA ASP A 58 -0.35 5.98 -21.79
C ASP A 58 -0.98 7.07 -20.91
N ASP A 59 -0.26 8.18 -20.75
CA ASP A 59 -0.69 9.38 -19.99
C ASP A 59 -1.05 9.12 -18.51
N LEU A 60 -0.57 8.02 -17.93
CA LEU A 60 -0.80 7.65 -16.53
C LEU A 60 0.51 7.38 -15.79
N ALA A 61 0.68 8.08 -14.67
CA ALA A 61 1.82 7.93 -13.77
C ALA A 61 1.34 7.66 -12.34
N PHE A 62 2.09 6.81 -11.63
CA PHE A 62 1.87 6.45 -10.23
C PHE A 62 3.04 6.95 -9.39
N ILE A 63 2.73 7.46 -8.19
CA ILE A 63 3.74 7.91 -7.23
C ILE A 63 3.49 7.18 -5.91
N GLY A 64 4.54 6.67 -5.27
CA GLY A 64 4.45 5.98 -3.99
C GLY A 64 3.74 4.62 -4.02
N CYS A 65 3.52 4.05 -5.20
CA CYS A 65 2.85 2.75 -5.38
C CYS A 65 3.82 1.55 -5.39
N GLY A 66 5.13 1.80 -5.40
CA GLY A 66 6.13 0.75 -5.24
C GLY A 66 6.23 0.29 -3.79
N PRO A 67 6.76 -0.91 -3.51
CA PRO A 67 7.11 -1.28 -2.15
C PRO A 67 8.08 -0.23 -1.60
N ALA A 68 7.87 0.19 -0.35
CA ALA A 68 8.78 1.09 0.34
C ALA A 68 10.08 0.35 0.70
N GLN A 69 10.88 0.01 -0.31
CA GLN A 69 12.16 -0.71 -0.17
C GLN A 69 13.36 0.24 -0.04
N TRP A 70 13.11 1.52 0.27
CA TRP A 70 14.19 2.41 0.69
C TRP A 70 14.56 2.07 2.13
N PRO A 71 15.85 1.80 2.46
CA PRO A 71 16.28 1.48 3.83
C PRO A 71 16.04 2.61 4.86
N ASP A 72 15.38 3.71 4.45
CA ASP A 72 15.16 4.91 5.26
C ASP A 72 13.80 5.61 5.00
N ALA A 73 12.81 4.90 4.44
CA ALA A 73 11.50 5.51 4.12
C ALA A 73 10.76 6.03 5.37
N ALA A 74 10.96 5.39 6.53
CA ALA A 74 10.39 5.84 7.80
C ALA A 74 11.05 7.13 8.34
N ALA A 75 12.35 7.35 8.11
CA ALA A 75 13.01 8.57 8.58
C ALA A 75 12.78 9.77 7.64
N THR A 76 12.69 9.53 6.33
CA THR A 76 12.57 10.62 5.34
C THR A 76 11.20 11.30 5.36
N ALA A 77 10.12 10.58 5.73
CA ALA A 77 8.78 11.16 5.86
C ALA A 77 8.71 12.27 6.93
N SER A 78 9.60 12.24 7.92
CA SER A 78 9.74 13.30 8.94
C SER A 78 10.44 14.56 8.41
N THR A 79 11.26 14.43 7.37
CA THR A 79 12.15 15.50 6.89
C THR A 79 11.54 16.39 5.80
N PHE A 80 10.48 15.93 5.12
CA PHE A 80 9.87 16.68 4.02
C PHE A 80 8.56 17.37 4.42
N PHE A 81 8.55 18.04 5.57
CA PHE A 81 7.63 19.17 5.77
C PHE A 81 8.39 20.44 5.34
N PRO A 82 8.12 21.03 4.16
CA PRO A 82 8.65 22.34 3.87
C PRO A 82 8.05 23.31 4.89
N THR A 83 8.86 23.79 5.83
CA THR A 83 8.50 24.93 6.67
C THR A 83 8.18 26.06 5.71
N THR A 84 6.89 26.36 5.53
CA THR A 84 6.46 27.57 4.86
C THR A 84 6.97 28.72 5.73
N THR A 85 8.11 29.30 5.36
CA THR A 85 8.46 30.64 5.79
C THR A 85 7.46 31.55 5.10
N ALA A 86 6.36 31.82 5.78
CA ALA A 86 5.46 32.91 5.43
C ALA A 86 6.29 34.20 5.51
N GLY A 87 6.74 34.69 4.35
CA GLY A 87 7.11 36.09 4.21
C GLY A 87 5.85 36.92 4.47
N ALA A 88 5.78 37.56 5.63
CA ALA A 88 4.79 38.55 5.96
C ALA A 88 5.38 39.96 5.71
N PRO A 89 4.53 40.94 5.35
CA PRO A 89 4.87 42.14 4.56
C PRO A 89 5.70 43.20 5.26
#